data_AF-A0A936XGS5-F1
#
_entry.id   AF-A0A936XGS5-F1
#
_cell.length_a   1.000
_cell.length_b   1.000
_cell.length_c   1.000
_cell.angle_alpha   90.00
_cell.angle_beta   90.00
_cell.angle_gamma   90.00
#
_symmetry.space_group_name_H-M   'P 1'
#
loop_
_entity.id
_entity.type
_entity.pdbx_description
1 polymer ?
#
loop_
_entity_poly.entity_id
_entity_poly.type
_entity_poly.pdbx_seq_one_letter_code
_entity_poly.pdbx_strand_id
1 'polypeptide(L)' 'MIHPYFLGMLGTNEIIIILIIVLLLFGGKKIPELMRGLGKGVREFNDAKTNVKKEIEEHASDVKNSASN' A
#
# COMPACT_ATOMS: atom_id res chain seq x y z
N MET A 1 38.45 4.98 16.78
CA MET A 1 37.63 6.03 16.15
C MET A 1 36.47 5.36 15.44
N ILE A 2 35.28 5.42 16.04
CA ILE A 2 34.06 4.81 15.53
C ILE A 2 33.45 5.84 14.57
N HIS A 3 33.30 5.51 13.29
CA HIS A 3 32.86 6.48 12.30
C HIS A 3 31.35 6.77 12.48
N PRO A 4 30.93 8.05 12.52
CA PRO A 4 29.56 8.46 12.81
C PRO A 4 28.62 8.33 11.59
N TYR A 5 28.78 7.29 10.77
CA TYR A 5 27.83 6.97 9.68
C TYR A 5 26.52 6.36 10.20
N PHE A 6 26.46 6.02 11.49
CA PHE A 6 25.33 5.27 12.06
C PHE A 6 24.14 6.13 12.51
N LEU A 7 24.27 7.45 12.71
CA LEU A 7 23.31 8.18 13.57
C LEU A 7 22.62 9.43 13.00
N GLY A 8 22.68 9.74 11.71
CA GLY A 8 22.02 10.98 11.26
C GLY A 8 21.62 11.09 9.79
N MET A 9 22.36 10.48 8.88
CA MET A 9 22.04 10.51 7.45
C MET A 9 22.47 9.17 6.88
N LEU A 10 21.54 8.25 6.68
CA LEU A 10 21.80 7.12 5.81
C LEU A 10 22.04 7.71 4.42
N GLY A 11 23.31 7.81 4.03
CA GLY A 11 23.68 8.24 2.71
C GLY A 11 23.14 7.26 1.68
N THR A 12 23.14 7.68 0.41
CA THR A 12 22.74 6.84 -0.72
C THR A 12 23.49 5.50 -0.72
N ASN A 13 24.75 5.50 -0.27
CA ASN A 13 25.61 4.31 -0.21
C ASN A 13 25.10 3.27 0.80
N GLU A 14 24.74 3.69 2.01
CA GLU A 14 24.21 2.81 3.05
C GLU A 14 22.87 2.20 2.63
N ILE A 15 22.00 3.00 2.01
CA ILE A 15 20.71 2.52 1.48
C ILE A 15 20.93 1.45 0.41
N ILE A 16 21.90 1.65 -0.50
CA ILE A 16 22.24 0.67 -1.53
C ILE A 16 22.74 -0.64 -0.92
N ILE A 17 23.60 -0.58 0.10
CA ILE A 17 24.12 -1.77 0.79
C ILE A 17 22.99 -2.56 1.45
N ILE A 18 22.07 -1.88 2.15
CA ILE A 18 20.90 -2.50 2.76
C ILE A 18 20.01 -3.15 1.69
N LEU A 19 19.77 -2.46 0.58
CA LEU A 19 19.01 -2.98 -0.56
C LEU A 19 19.64 -4.26 -1.13
N ILE A 20 20.97 -4.30 -1.28
CA ILE A 20 21.68 -5.49 -1.75
C ILE A 20 21.51 -6.65 -0.76
N ILE A 21 21.68 -6.41 0.55
CA ILE A 21 21.49 -7.46 1.56
C ILE A 21 20.06 -8.01 1.52
N VAL A 22 19.05 -7.14 1.46
CA VAL A 22 17.65 -7.54 1.33
C VAL A 22 17.41 -8.33 0.04
N LEU A 23 17.99 -7.90 -1.08
CA LEU A 23 17.90 -8.61 -2.36
C LEU A 23 18.60 -9.97 -2.33
N LEU A 24 19.68 -10.15 -1.58
CA LEU A 24 20.33 -11.45 -1.41
C LEU A 24 19.51 -12.40 -0.52
N LEU A 25 18.92 -11.88 0.56
CA LEU A 25 18.10 -12.69 1.47
C LEU A 25 16.76 -13.10 0.87
N PHE A 26 16.07 -12.17 0.20
CA PHE A 26 14.74 -12.42 -0.36
C PHE A 26 14.78 -12.78 -1.86
N GLY A 27 15.85 -12.45 -2.57
CA GLY A 27 15.93 -12.59 -4.03
C GLY A 27 15.27 -11.42 -4.77
N GLY A 28 15.84 -11.04 -5.92
CA GLY A 28 15.32 -9.93 -6.74
C GLY A 28 13.93 -10.12 -7.31
N LYS A 29 13.39 -11.34 -7.29
CA LYS A 29 12.03 -11.65 -7.79
C LYS A 29 10.94 -11.51 -6.72
N LYS A 30 11.26 -11.70 -5.44
CA LYS A 30 10.25 -11.69 -4.36
C LYS A 30 9.74 -10.28 -4.04
N ILE A 31 10.60 -9.27 -4.08
CA ILE A 31 10.19 -7.87 -3.84
C ILE A 31 9.13 -7.42 -4.87
N PRO A 32 9.35 -7.57 -6.19
CA PRO A 32 8.32 -7.25 -7.20
C PRO A 32 7.05 -8.11 -7.09
N GLU A 33 7.19 -9.39 -6.76
CA GLU A 33 6.06 -10.31 -6.61
C GLU A 33 5.15 -9.90 -5.45
N LEU A 34 5.74 -9.57 -4.29
CA LEU A 34 5.02 -9.05 -3.12
C LEU A 34 4.36 -7.69 -3.42
N MET A 35 5.07 -6.78 -4.12
CA MET A 35 4.49 -5.50 -4.53
C MET A 35 3.28 -5.67 -5.45
N ARG A 36 3.36 -6.60 -6.42
CA ARG A 36 2.24 -6.90 -7.32
C ARG A 36 1.06 -7.52 -6.58
N GLY A 37 1.31 -8.41 -5.62
CA GLY A 37 0.29 -9.00 -4.77
C GLY A 37 -0.40 -7.95 -3.89
N LEU A 38 0.38 -7.14 -3.18
CA LEU A 38 -0.13 -6.05 -2.34
C LEU A 38 -0.90 -5.01 -3.17
N GLY A 39 -0.38 -4.63 -4.34
CA GLY A 39 -1.05 -3.66 -5.22
C GLY A 39 -2.40 -4.15 -5.73
N LYS A 40 -2.53 -5.44 -6.07
CA LYS A 40 -3.81 -6.05 -6.43
C LYS A 40 -4.78 -6.06 -5.24
N GLY A 41 -4.32 -6.48 -4.06
CA GLY A 41 -5.15 -6.50 -2.86
C GLY A 41 -5.65 -5.11 -2.45
N VAL A 42 -4.79 -4.08 -2.52
CA VAL A 42 -5.19 -2.69 -2.24
C VAL A 42 -6.21 -2.18 -3.27
N ARG A 43 -6.05 -2.54 -4.55
CA ARG A 43 -7.00 -2.17 -5.60
C ARG A 43 -8.37 -2.80 -5.36
N GLU A 44 -8.42 -4.12 -5.16
CA GLU A 44 -9.67 -4.84 -4.88
C GLU A 44 -10.36 -4.33 -3.62
N PHE A 45 -9.59 -3.98 -2.58
CA PHE A 45 -10.11 -3.39 -1.35
C PHE A 45 -10.75 -2.00 -1.58
N ASN A 46 -10.13 -1.16 -2.41
CA ASN A 46 -10.68 0.14 -2.76
C ASN A 46 -11.93 0.03 -3.65
N ASP A 47 -11.94 -0.90 -4.60
CA ASP A 47 -13.08 -1.16 -5.47
C ASP A 47 -14.29 -1.65 -4.65
N ALA A 48 -14.07 -2.58 -3.70
CA ALA A 48 -15.10 -3.05 -2.78
C ALA A 48 -15.66 -1.92 -1.91
N LYS A 49 -14.79 -1.08 -1.30
CA LYS A 49 -15.23 0.09 -0.52
C LYS A 49 -16.10 1.05 -1.34
N THR A 50 -15.71 1.28 -2.59
CA THR A 50 -16.41 2.22 -3.48
C THR A 50 -17.80 1.71 -3.85
N ASN A 51 -17.93 0.42 -4.18
CA ASN A 51 -19.24 -0.18 -4.45
C ASN A 51 -20.15 -0.16 -3.22
N VAL A 52 -19.64 -0.55 -2.05
CA VAL A 52 -20.40 -0.49 -0.79
C VAL A 52 -20.87 0.93 -0.48
N LYS A 53 -20.01 1.94 -0.67
CA LYS A 53 -20.40 3.34 -0.48
C LYS A 53 -21.54 3.76 -1.43
N LYS A 54 -21.47 3.35 -2.70
CA LYS A 54 -22.50 3.66 -3.70
C LYS A 54 -23.84 2.99 -3.36
N GLU A 55 -23.83 1.72 -2.98
CA GLU A 55 -25.04 1.00 -2.56
C GLU A 55 -25.69 1.68 -1.34
N ILE A 56 -24.89 2.06 -0.34
CA ILE A 56 -25.40 2.79 0.84
C ILE A 56 -26.02 4.14 0.45
N GLU A 57 -25.37 4.91 -0.44
CA GLU A 57 -25.87 6.20 -0.90
C GLU A 57 -27.14 6.06 -1.75
N GLU A 58 -27.23 5.05 -2.61
CA GLU A 58 -28.41 4.74 -3.43
C GLU A 58 -29.60 4.35 -2.54
N HIS A 59 -29.42 3.42 -1.61
CA HIS A 59 -30.47 3.02 -0.67
C HIS A 59 -30.92 4.17 0.25
N ALA A 60 -30.01 5.04 0.69
CA ALA A 60 -30.36 6.22 1.47
C ALA A 60 -31.16 7.25 0.65
N SER A 61 -30.88 7.36 -0.65
CA SER A 61 -31.58 8.25 -1.57
C SER A 61 -33.00 7.77 -1.86
N ASP A 62 -33.19 6.47 -2.03
CA ASP A 62 -34.48 5.84 -2.30
C ASP A 62 -35.43 5.89 -1.09
N VAL A 63 -34.89 5.71 0.13
CA VAL A 63 -35.64 5.86 1.38
C VAL A 63 -36.08 7.32 1.58
N LYS A 64 -35.23 8.29 1.23
CA LYS A 64 -35.55 9.72 1.36
C LYS A 64 -36.61 10.19 0.35
N ASN A 65 -36.56 9.70 -0.89
CA ASN A 65 -37.58 10.02 -1.90
C ASN A 65 -38.93 9.35 -1.61
N SER A 66 -38.94 8.15 -1.01
CA SER A 66 -40.17 7.44 -0.64
C SER A 66 -40.88 8.02 0.59
N ALA A 67 -40.18 8.78 1.44
CA ALA A 67 -40.75 9.44 2.61
C ALA A 67 -41.22 10.89 2.32
N SER A 68 -40.91 11.43 1.13
CA SER A 68 -41.17 12.82 0.76
C SER A 68 -42.30 13.00 -0.28
N ASN A 69 -42.85 11.92 -0.83
CA ASN A 69 -44.05 11.89 -1.68
C ASN A 69 -45.19 11.20 -0.93
#